data_AF-A0A8T6N4R6-F1
#
_entry.id   AF-A0A8T6N4R6-F1
#
_cell.length_a   1.000
_cell.length_b   1.000
_cell.length_c   1.000
_cell.angle_alpha   90.00
_cell.angle_beta   90.00
_cell.angle_gamma   90.00
#
_symmetry.space_group_name_H-M   'P 1'
#
loop_
_entity.id
_entity.type
_entity.pdbx_description
1 polymer ?
#
loop_
_entity_poly.entity_id
_entity_poly.type
_entity_poly.pdbx_seq_one_letter_code
_entity_poly.pdbx_strand_id
1 'polypeptide(L)'
;MLILTGPQGAGNHLWSKVFSQHPEVYGWKTLLENYWEPHRFNEPFAQYWRDPARLKHFDWTQSEHYFTSISVPLGIPGDDVNPLWEPNLQAFQQAVHACGINTRFAVVGRDQNILREQQTRIRTQPTLPMFMQQMPQDAIFLSYELLYLYQDAYVRSLDVNIPVDPNVAWMLEDDANAKYVHGVDRNELDQGNRRGIIFKHRP
;
A
#
# COMPACT_ATOMS: atom_id res chain seq x y z
N MET A 1 -1.38 -12.40 -11.36
CA MET A 1 -0.71 -11.82 -10.17
C MET A 1 -1.17 -10.38 -9.95
N LEU A 2 -1.55 -10.04 -8.72
CA LEU A 2 -1.76 -8.65 -8.31
C LEU A 2 -0.47 -8.11 -7.68
N ILE A 3 0.01 -6.96 -8.15
CA ILE A 3 1.18 -6.26 -7.59
C ILE A 3 0.66 -5.01 -6.89
N LEU A 4 0.59 -5.06 -5.56
CA LEU A 4 0.34 -3.88 -4.74
C LEU A 4 1.62 -3.07 -4.63
N THR A 5 1.54 -1.77 -4.89
CA THR A 5 2.66 -0.85 -4.73
C THR A 5 2.19 0.49 -4.18
N GLY A 6 3.13 1.33 -3.78
CA GLY A 6 2.85 2.64 -3.26
C GLY A 6 4.00 3.18 -2.42
N PRO A 7 3.90 4.45 -2.02
CA PRO A 7 4.86 5.06 -1.13
C PRO A 7 4.83 4.37 0.23
N GLN A 8 5.98 4.25 0.89
CA GLN A 8 6.02 3.69 2.23
C GLN A 8 5.19 4.55 3.20
N GLY A 9 4.37 3.90 4.02
CA GLY A 9 3.46 4.56 4.96
C GLY A 9 2.03 4.76 4.44
N ALA A 10 1.75 4.47 3.17
CA ALA A 10 0.39 4.60 2.63
C ALA A 10 -0.58 3.48 3.07
N GLY A 11 -0.11 2.47 3.81
CA GLY A 11 -0.95 1.34 4.25
C GLY A 11 -0.71 0.05 3.49
N ASN A 12 0.48 -0.13 2.90
CA ASN A 12 0.87 -1.35 2.18
C ASN A 12 0.59 -2.63 2.99
N HIS A 13 0.96 -2.68 4.28
CA HIS A 13 0.69 -3.85 5.14
C HIS A 13 -0.79 -4.15 5.33
N LEU A 14 -1.63 -3.13 5.49
CA LEU A 14 -3.07 -3.32 5.66
C LEU A 14 -3.67 -3.96 4.41
N TRP A 15 -3.36 -3.41 3.24
CA TRP A 15 -3.80 -3.98 1.97
C TRP A 15 -3.18 -5.34 1.67
N SER A 16 -1.96 -5.62 2.13
CA SER A 16 -1.38 -6.95 2.06
C SER A 16 -2.20 -7.98 2.84
N LYS A 17 -2.76 -7.62 4.00
CA LYS A 17 -3.68 -8.51 4.74
C LYS A 17 -4.96 -8.74 3.93
N VAL A 18 -5.57 -7.69 3.40
CA VAL A 18 -6.78 -7.78 2.56
C VAL A 18 -6.59 -8.75 1.39
N PHE A 19 -5.52 -8.62 0.61
CA PHE A 19 -5.32 -9.45 -0.59
C PHE A 19 -4.74 -10.83 -0.28
N SER A 20 -4.07 -11.01 0.86
CA SER A 20 -3.50 -12.32 1.23
C SER A 20 -4.49 -13.21 1.97
N GLN A 21 -5.60 -12.69 2.50
CA GLN A 21 -6.51 -13.49 3.32
C GLN A 21 -7.30 -14.54 2.55
N HIS A 22 -7.60 -14.31 1.26
CA HIS A 22 -8.36 -15.28 0.47
C HIS A 22 -7.58 -16.60 0.33
N PRO A 23 -8.16 -17.78 0.62
CA PRO A 23 -7.44 -19.06 0.66
C PRO A 23 -6.72 -19.42 -0.65
N GLU A 24 -7.32 -19.10 -1.79
CA GLU A 24 -6.75 -19.41 -3.12
C GLU A 24 -5.59 -18.50 -3.53
N VAL A 25 -5.39 -17.37 -2.85
CA VAL A 25 -4.31 -16.45 -3.17
C VAL A 25 -3.01 -16.90 -2.51
N TYR A 26 -2.00 -17.20 -3.32
CA TYR A 26 -0.62 -17.25 -2.88
C TYR A 26 -0.13 -15.83 -2.60
N GLY A 27 -0.18 -15.44 -1.33
CA GLY A 27 0.19 -14.12 -0.85
C GLY A 27 0.99 -14.19 0.45
N TRP A 28 1.04 -13.09 1.19
CA TRP A 28 1.83 -12.95 2.40
C TRP A 28 1.09 -13.52 3.61
N LYS A 29 0.97 -14.85 3.68
CA LYS A 29 0.15 -15.55 4.69
C LYS A 29 0.61 -15.32 6.13
N THR A 30 1.91 -15.29 6.38
CA THR A 30 2.48 -15.07 7.73
C THR A 30 2.07 -13.71 8.32
N LEU A 31 1.88 -12.69 7.47
CA LEU A 31 1.41 -11.38 7.90
C LEU A 31 -0.02 -11.41 8.47
N LEU A 32 -0.84 -12.42 8.15
CA LEU A 32 -2.18 -12.56 8.74
C LEU A 32 -2.10 -13.00 10.21
N GLU A 33 -1.07 -13.75 10.57
CA GLU A 33 -0.82 -14.25 11.92
C GLU A 33 -0.07 -13.22 12.79
N ASN A 34 0.63 -12.28 12.15
CA ASN A 34 1.44 -11.27 12.81
C ASN A 34 0.84 -9.87 12.70
N TYR A 35 1.13 -9.03 13.70
CA TYR A 35 0.74 -7.62 13.61
C TYR A 35 1.48 -6.90 12.47
N TRP A 36 2.80 -7.12 12.38
CA TRP A 36 3.67 -6.47 11.40
C TRP A 36 4.87 -7.36 11.06
N GLU A 37 5.28 -7.33 9.79
CA GLU A 37 6.49 -8.02 9.31
C GLU A 37 7.27 -7.12 8.32
N PRO A 38 8.60 -7.18 8.29
CA PRO A 38 9.38 -6.37 7.36
C PRO A 38 9.26 -6.90 5.92
N HIS A 39 8.80 -6.03 4.99
CA HIS A 39 8.66 -6.35 3.56
C HIS A 39 9.89 -7.03 2.96
N ARG A 40 11.10 -6.53 3.25
CA ARG A 40 12.34 -7.01 2.62
C ARG A 40 12.71 -8.45 3.01
N PHE A 41 12.27 -8.94 4.17
CA PHE A 41 12.75 -10.20 4.72
C PHE A 41 11.67 -11.28 4.75
N ASN A 42 10.41 -10.90 4.93
CA ASN A 42 9.34 -11.84 5.16
C ASN A 42 8.31 -11.91 4.04
N GLU A 43 8.24 -10.91 3.15
CA GLU A 43 7.32 -10.97 2.02
C GLU A 43 7.77 -12.09 1.04
N PRO A 44 6.84 -12.96 0.55
CA PRO A 44 7.21 -14.18 -0.19
C PRO A 44 8.05 -13.95 -1.45
N PHE A 45 7.85 -12.80 -2.10
CA PHE A 45 8.54 -12.40 -3.32
C PHE A 45 9.70 -11.42 -3.09
N ALA A 46 10.00 -11.02 -1.86
CA ALA A 46 10.98 -9.97 -1.54
C ALA A 46 12.35 -10.20 -2.19
N GLN A 47 12.81 -11.45 -2.20
CA GLN A 47 14.07 -11.84 -2.81
C GLN A 47 14.10 -11.66 -4.34
N TYR A 48 12.94 -11.74 -4.99
CA TYR A 48 12.80 -11.58 -6.44
C TYR A 48 12.66 -10.11 -6.84
N TRP A 49 12.25 -9.22 -5.95
CA TRP A 49 12.31 -7.78 -6.25
C TRP A 49 13.76 -7.30 -6.40
N ARG A 50 14.67 -7.89 -5.63
CA ARG A 50 16.11 -7.62 -5.69
C ARG A 50 16.76 -8.24 -6.93
N ASP A 51 16.35 -9.45 -7.27
CA ASP A 51 16.83 -10.18 -8.45
C ASP A 51 15.66 -10.86 -9.17
N PRO A 52 14.96 -10.14 -10.07
CA PRO A 52 13.81 -10.68 -10.79
C PRO A 52 14.14 -11.88 -11.67
N ALA A 53 15.40 -12.07 -12.09
CA ALA A 53 15.79 -13.19 -12.94
C ALA A 53 15.62 -14.55 -12.25
N ARG A 54 15.52 -14.57 -10.91
CA ARG A 54 15.28 -15.79 -10.12
C ARG A 54 13.83 -16.29 -10.22
N LEU A 55 12.89 -15.48 -10.71
CA LEU A 55 11.48 -15.89 -10.89
C LEU A 55 11.30 -17.07 -11.85
N LYS A 56 12.24 -17.30 -12.77
CA LYS A 56 12.25 -18.46 -13.66
C LYS A 56 12.37 -19.81 -12.92
N HIS A 57 12.79 -19.77 -11.65
CA HIS A 57 12.92 -20.93 -10.77
C HIS A 57 11.79 -21.00 -9.73
N PHE A 58 10.90 -20.01 -9.69
CA PHE A 58 9.74 -20.05 -8.81
C PHE A 58 8.72 -21.04 -9.37
N ASP A 59 8.09 -21.81 -8.49
CA ASP A 59 7.07 -22.78 -8.86
C ASP A 59 5.71 -22.08 -9.01
N TRP A 60 5.38 -21.73 -10.25
CA TRP A 60 4.13 -21.08 -10.62
C TRP A 60 2.93 -22.05 -10.72
N THR A 61 3.10 -23.32 -10.34
CA THR A 61 2.00 -24.31 -10.35
C THR A 61 1.26 -24.41 -9.02
N GLN A 62 1.75 -23.73 -7.99
CA GLN A 62 1.21 -23.81 -6.63
C GLN A 62 -0.12 -23.07 -6.43
N SER A 63 -0.47 -22.15 -7.33
CA SER A 63 -1.71 -21.35 -7.27
C SER A 63 -2.01 -20.73 -8.64
N GLU A 64 -3.28 -20.40 -8.88
CA GLU A 64 -3.70 -19.57 -10.02
C GLU A 64 -3.61 -18.07 -9.72
N HIS A 65 -3.53 -17.70 -8.43
CA HIS A 65 -3.66 -16.34 -7.94
C HIS A 65 -2.48 -15.95 -7.05
N TYR A 66 -1.58 -15.14 -7.61
CA TYR A 66 -0.41 -14.64 -6.88
C TYR A 66 -0.60 -13.18 -6.44
N PHE A 67 -0.06 -12.84 -5.28
CA PHE A 67 -0.04 -11.50 -4.73
C PHE A 67 1.35 -11.13 -4.23
N THR A 68 1.78 -9.89 -4.47
CA THR A 68 2.96 -9.30 -3.83
C THR A 68 2.72 -7.83 -3.47
N SER A 69 3.43 -7.34 -2.45
CA SER A 69 3.38 -5.95 -2.00
C SER A 69 4.77 -5.31 -2.07
N ILE A 70 4.99 -4.39 -3.00
CA ILE A 70 6.28 -3.74 -3.24
C ILE A 70 6.18 -2.26 -2.87
N SER A 71 6.64 -1.89 -1.67
CA SER A 71 6.75 -0.47 -1.30
C SER A 71 7.92 0.18 -2.05
N VAL A 72 7.77 1.44 -2.45
CA VAL A 72 8.86 2.22 -3.05
C VAL A 72 8.95 3.58 -2.34
N PRO A 73 10.11 3.95 -1.78
CA PRO A 73 11.27 3.11 -1.53
C PRO A 73 11.03 2.13 -0.36
N LEU A 74 11.96 1.20 -0.20
CA LEU A 74 12.20 0.43 1.03
C LEU A 74 13.43 0.98 1.76
N GLY A 75 13.61 0.62 3.03
CA GLY A 75 14.81 0.98 3.80
C GLY A 75 14.87 2.44 4.28
N ILE A 76 15.86 2.75 5.12
CA ILE A 76 16.10 4.04 5.78
C ILE A 76 17.29 4.74 5.10
N PRO A 77 17.20 6.04 4.77
CA PRO A 77 18.36 6.81 4.32
C PRO A 77 19.49 6.79 5.36
N GLY A 78 20.69 6.35 4.96
CA GLY A 78 21.88 6.35 5.83
C GLY A 78 21.98 5.20 6.85
N ASP A 79 21.12 4.18 6.77
CA ASP A 79 21.17 3.00 7.64
C ASP A 79 21.97 1.86 7.00
N ASP A 80 22.97 1.34 7.70
CA ASP A 80 23.86 0.29 7.18
C ASP A 80 23.18 -1.08 7.09
N VAL A 81 22.20 -1.36 7.94
CA VAL A 81 21.52 -2.66 8.05
C VAL A 81 20.32 -2.71 7.09
N ASN A 82 19.59 -1.60 6.97
CA ASN A 82 18.40 -1.46 6.15
C ASN A 82 18.51 -0.24 5.23
N PRO A 83 19.47 -0.22 4.29
CA PRO A 83 19.72 0.94 3.45
C PRO A 83 18.53 1.21 2.52
N LEU A 84 18.31 2.50 2.26
CA LEU A 84 17.34 2.96 1.28
C LEU A 84 17.55 2.27 -0.07
N TRP A 85 16.47 1.73 -0.62
CA TRP A 85 16.50 1.01 -1.89
C TRP A 85 15.15 1.16 -2.59
N GLU A 86 15.20 1.38 -3.90
CA GLU A 86 14.02 1.44 -4.76
C GLU A 86 13.95 0.16 -5.61
N PRO A 87 13.06 -0.80 -5.27
CA PRO A 87 12.75 -1.90 -6.18
C PRO A 87 12.30 -1.36 -7.54
N ASN A 88 12.76 -2.00 -8.62
CA ASN A 88 12.35 -1.62 -9.97
C ASN A 88 11.04 -2.35 -10.35
N LEU A 89 9.92 -1.63 -10.27
CA LEU A 89 8.60 -2.20 -10.50
C LEU A 89 8.43 -2.75 -11.93
N GLN A 90 8.97 -2.04 -12.93
CA GLN A 90 8.87 -2.44 -14.33
C GLN A 90 9.68 -3.70 -14.61
N ALA A 91 10.92 -3.77 -14.11
CA ALA A 91 11.78 -4.95 -14.28
C ALA A 91 11.17 -6.18 -13.61
N PHE A 92 10.60 -6.02 -12.41
CA PHE A 92 9.89 -7.11 -11.74
C PHE A 92 8.67 -7.57 -12.56
N GLN A 93 7.83 -6.64 -13.04
CA GLN A 93 6.67 -6.96 -13.88
C GLN A 93 7.08 -7.73 -15.14
N GLN A 94 8.11 -7.27 -15.84
CA GLN A 94 8.60 -7.91 -17.06
C GLN A 94 9.10 -9.34 -16.80
N ALA A 95 9.78 -9.56 -15.68
CA ALA A 95 10.24 -10.90 -15.30
C ALA A 95 9.08 -11.84 -14.96
N VAL A 96 8.01 -11.34 -14.31
CA VAL A 96 6.79 -12.12 -14.08
C VAL A 96 6.08 -12.46 -15.40
N HIS A 97 5.98 -11.49 -16.32
CA HIS A 97 5.42 -11.72 -17.66
C HIS A 97 6.21 -12.75 -18.46
N ALA A 98 7.54 -12.73 -18.37
CA ALA A 98 8.41 -13.72 -19.01
C ALA A 98 8.18 -15.16 -18.49
N CYS A 99 7.57 -15.31 -17.31
CA CYS A 99 7.13 -16.60 -16.77
C CYS A 99 5.72 -17.00 -17.22
N GLY A 100 5.09 -16.24 -18.13
CA GLY A 100 3.73 -16.50 -18.62
C GLY A 100 2.61 -16.02 -17.68
N ILE A 101 2.94 -15.23 -16.67
CA ILE A 101 1.98 -14.78 -15.65
C ILE A 101 1.53 -13.34 -15.93
N ASN A 102 0.22 -13.15 -16.10
CA ASN A 102 -0.35 -11.81 -16.25
C ASN A 102 -0.31 -11.03 -14.93
N THR A 103 -0.08 -9.72 -15.01
CA THR A 103 -0.01 -8.84 -13.84
C THR A 103 -1.01 -7.69 -13.94
N ARG A 104 -1.47 -7.21 -12.77
CA ARG A 104 -2.21 -5.95 -12.62
C ARG A 104 -1.60 -5.18 -11.45
N PHE A 105 -1.44 -3.87 -11.61
CA PHE A 105 -0.96 -3.03 -10.52
C PHE A 105 -2.13 -2.48 -9.71
N ALA A 106 -1.95 -2.43 -8.40
CA ALA A 106 -2.77 -1.63 -7.50
C ALA A 106 -1.88 -0.66 -6.73
N VAL A 107 -2.23 0.62 -6.72
CA VAL A 107 -1.49 1.70 -6.06
C VAL A 107 -2.23 2.13 -4.80
N VAL A 108 -1.59 2.00 -3.65
CA VAL A 108 -2.17 2.49 -2.39
C VAL A 108 -1.94 3.99 -2.20
N GLY A 109 -3.01 4.68 -1.82
CA GLY A 109 -3.03 6.07 -1.42
C GLY A 109 -3.52 6.24 0.02
N ARG A 110 -3.04 7.31 0.64
CA ARG A 110 -3.39 7.79 1.98
C ARG A 110 -3.33 9.32 1.97
N ASP A 111 -4.00 9.98 2.92
CA ASP A 111 -3.89 11.43 3.07
C ASP A 111 -2.43 11.93 3.00
N GLN A 112 -2.21 12.96 2.19
CA GLN A 112 -0.87 13.48 1.89
C GLN A 112 -0.14 14.05 3.11
N ASN A 113 -0.86 14.64 4.08
CA ASN A 113 -0.25 15.19 5.28
C ASN A 113 0.16 14.05 6.19
N ILE A 114 -0.72 13.08 6.42
CA ILE A 114 -0.43 11.90 7.22
C ILE A 114 0.75 11.11 6.62
N LEU A 115 0.75 10.93 5.30
CA LEU A 115 1.84 10.26 4.60
C LEU A 115 3.17 10.99 4.79
N ARG A 116 3.18 12.32 4.61
CA ARG A 116 4.37 13.16 4.81
C ARG A 116 4.88 13.07 6.25
N GLU A 117 4.00 13.18 7.24
CA GLU A 117 4.36 13.08 8.66
C GLU A 117 4.97 11.70 9.00
N GLN A 118 4.35 10.62 8.52
CA GLN A 118 4.88 9.29 8.75
C GLN A 118 6.25 9.08 8.11
N GLN A 119 6.41 9.49 6.85
CA GLN A 119 7.67 9.36 6.13
C GLN A 119 8.77 10.17 6.81
N THR A 120 8.49 11.42 7.16
CA THR A 120 9.47 12.30 7.81
C THR A 120 9.91 11.74 9.16
N ARG A 121 8.98 11.20 9.97
CA ARG A 121 9.29 10.59 11.26
C ARG A 121 10.22 9.36 11.15
N ILE A 122 10.04 8.53 10.13
CA ILE A 122 10.74 7.23 10.01
C ILE A 122 11.98 7.31 9.12
N ARG A 123 11.95 8.18 8.10
CA ARG A 123 12.93 8.26 7.01
C ARG A 123 13.63 9.61 6.95
N THR A 124 13.39 10.49 7.93
CA THR A 124 13.90 11.86 8.04
C THR A 124 13.51 12.82 6.92
N GLN A 125 12.88 12.33 5.86
CA GLN A 125 12.42 13.10 4.70
C GLN A 125 11.19 12.47 4.03
N PRO A 126 10.39 13.26 3.28
CA PRO A 126 9.36 12.72 2.41
C PRO A 126 9.96 11.85 1.29
N THR A 127 9.33 10.71 1.02
CA THR A 127 9.79 9.74 0.01
C THR A 127 8.77 9.47 -1.09
N LEU A 128 7.59 10.11 -1.05
CA LEU A 128 6.60 10.05 -2.13
C LEU A 128 7.19 10.33 -3.52
N PRO A 129 8.08 11.33 -3.74
CA PRO A 129 8.64 11.60 -5.06
C PRO A 129 9.38 10.42 -5.70
N MET A 130 10.00 9.55 -4.89
CA MET A 130 10.69 8.34 -5.39
C MET A 130 9.69 7.34 -5.98
N PHE A 131 8.58 7.09 -5.29
CA PHE A 131 7.49 6.27 -5.83
C PHE A 131 6.91 6.88 -7.12
N MET A 132 6.69 8.19 -7.15
CA MET A 132 6.09 8.85 -8.32
C MET A 132 6.88 8.67 -9.62
N GLN A 133 8.21 8.47 -9.53
CA GLN A 133 9.05 8.19 -10.71
C GLN A 133 8.76 6.82 -11.34
N GLN A 134 8.20 5.88 -10.58
CA GLN A 134 7.90 4.52 -11.01
C GLN A 134 6.39 4.21 -11.03
N MET A 135 5.53 5.23 -10.85
CA MET A 135 4.09 5.04 -10.73
C MET A 135 3.53 4.34 -11.99
N PRO A 136 2.91 3.17 -11.85
CA PRO A 136 2.33 2.48 -13.00
C PRO A 136 1.18 3.28 -13.62
N GLN A 137 1.10 3.33 -14.95
CA GLN A 137 0.10 4.15 -15.66
C GLN A 137 -1.32 3.56 -15.61
N ASP A 138 -1.45 2.24 -15.67
CA ASP A 138 -2.72 1.51 -15.68
C ASP A 138 -2.89 0.72 -14.37
N ALA A 139 -3.07 1.45 -13.27
CA ALA A 139 -3.22 0.90 -11.94
C ALA A 139 -4.61 1.17 -11.36
N ILE A 140 -5.07 0.23 -10.54
CA ILE A 140 -6.23 0.45 -9.66
C ILE A 140 -5.74 1.27 -8.46
N PHE A 141 -6.42 2.36 -8.13
CA PHE A 141 -6.11 3.12 -6.92
C PHE A 141 -6.90 2.60 -5.72
N LEU A 142 -6.16 2.33 -4.64
CA LEU A 142 -6.70 1.87 -3.37
C LEU A 142 -6.58 2.98 -2.35
N SER A 143 -7.70 3.40 -1.75
CA SER A 143 -7.69 4.42 -0.70
C SER A 143 -7.70 3.77 0.67
N TYR A 144 -6.75 4.17 1.51
CA TYR A 144 -6.72 3.84 2.93
C TYR A 144 -8.01 4.33 3.62
N GLU A 145 -8.41 5.57 3.35
CA GLU A 145 -9.58 6.20 3.96
C GLU A 145 -10.90 5.53 3.55
N LEU A 146 -11.05 5.16 2.26
CA LEU A 146 -12.24 4.46 1.81
C LEU A 146 -12.35 3.04 2.37
N LEU A 147 -11.21 2.37 2.62
CA LEU A 147 -11.21 1.07 3.31
C LEU A 147 -11.75 1.19 4.73
N TYR A 148 -11.33 2.19 5.50
CA TYR A 148 -11.88 2.40 6.84
C TYR A 148 -13.36 2.81 6.81
N LEU A 149 -13.77 3.65 5.85
CA LEU A 149 -15.12 4.19 5.79
C LEU A 149 -16.16 3.17 5.33
N TYR A 150 -15.83 2.36 4.32
CA TYR A 150 -16.79 1.48 3.63
C TYR A 150 -16.45 0.00 3.76
N GLN A 151 -15.28 -0.36 4.30
CA GLN A 151 -14.88 -1.72 4.67
C GLN A 151 -15.16 -2.72 3.55
N ASP A 152 -15.88 -3.80 3.87
CA ASP A 152 -16.31 -4.85 2.97
C ASP A 152 -16.97 -4.33 1.68
N ALA A 153 -17.75 -3.25 1.74
CA ALA A 153 -18.42 -2.71 0.55
C ALA A 153 -17.42 -2.11 -0.44
N TYR A 154 -16.37 -1.45 0.06
CA TYR A 154 -15.31 -0.96 -0.81
C TYR A 154 -14.48 -2.11 -1.37
N VAL A 155 -14.12 -3.10 -0.55
CA VAL A 155 -13.39 -4.28 -1.01
C VAL A 155 -14.15 -5.03 -2.11
N ARG A 156 -15.47 -5.24 -1.94
CA ARG A 156 -16.33 -5.86 -2.98
C ARG A 156 -16.39 -5.07 -4.28
N SER A 157 -16.17 -3.75 -4.23
CA SER A 157 -16.22 -2.89 -5.43
C SER A 157 -14.93 -2.94 -6.27
N LEU A 158 -13.85 -3.51 -5.74
CA LEU A 158 -12.56 -3.54 -6.41
C LEU A 158 -12.56 -4.54 -7.57
N ASP A 159 -12.24 -4.06 -8.77
CA ASP A 159 -11.95 -4.89 -9.93
C ASP A 159 -10.46 -5.25 -9.96
N VAL A 160 -10.04 -6.19 -9.10
CA VAL A 160 -8.69 -6.75 -9.10
C VAL A 160 -8.65 -8.11 -9.80
N ASN A 161 -7.47 -8.53 -10.29
CA ASN A 161 -7.30 -9.78 -11.06
C ASN A 161 -7.08 -11.03 -10.19
N ILE A 162 -7.49 -10.99 -8.92
CA ILE A 162 -7.41 -12.09 -7.95
C ILE A 162 -8.69 -12.10 -7.11
N PRO A 163 -9.10 -13.24 -6.54
CA PRO A 163 -10.22 -13.26 -5.60
C PRO A 163 -9.87 -12.51 -4.31
N VAL A 164 -10.87 -11.86 -3.72
CA VAL A 164 -10.73 -11.09 -2.48
C VAL A 164 -11.84 -11.47 -1.53
N ASP A 165 -11.49 -11.73 -0.27
CA ASP A 165 -12.45 -11.92 0.80
C ASP A 165 -12.82 -10.54 1.38
N PRO A 166 -14.10 -10.14 1.39
CA PRO A 166 -14.49 -8.85 1.90
C PRO A 166 -14.50 -8.73 3.42
N ASN A 167 -14.28 -9.78 4.21
CA ASN A 167 -14.30 -9.74 5.69
C ASN A 167 -13.10 -8.98 6.29
N VAL A 168 -13.17 -7.64 6.32
CA VAL A 168 -12.03 -6.78 6.71
C VAL A 168 -12.21 -6.04 8.03
N ALA A 169 -13.38 -6.13 8.68
CA ALA A 169 -13.63 -5.39 9.92
C ALA A 169 -12.56 -5.64 11.02
N TRP A 170 -12.13 -6.89 11.19
CA TRP A 170 -11.17 -7.30 12.22
C TRP A 170 -9.79 -6.64 12.08
N MET A 171 -9.37 -6.25 10.87
CA MET A 171 -8.08 -5.59 10.63
C MET A 171 -8.15 -4.06 10.70
N LEU A 172 -9.35 -3.50 10.92
CA LEU A 172 -9.63 -2.06 10.93
C LEU A 172 -10.01 -1.54 12.33
N GLU A 173 -9.92 -2.38 13.37
CA GLU A 173 -10.25 -2.00 14.76
C GLU A 173 -9.37 -0.84 15.27
N ASP A 174 -8.09 -0.83 14.89
CA ASP A 174 -7.12 0.20 15.27
C ASP A 174 -6.82 1.15 14.10
N ASP A 175 -7.39 2.36 14.13
CA ASP A 175 -7.10 3.38 13.12
C ASP A 175 -5.69 3.97 13.29
N ALA A 176 -4.78 3.59 12.39
CA ALA A 176 -3.42 4.09 12.38
C ALA A 176 -3.31 5.58 11.99
N ASN A 177 -4.36 6.21 11.45
CA ASN A 177 -4.45 7.65 11.22
C ASN A 177 -4.67 8.43 12.52
N ALA A 178 -5.33 7.85 13.53
CA ALA A 178 -5.77 8.57 14.73
C ALA A 178 -4.63 9.34 15.45
N LYS A 179 -3.41 8.80 15.46
CA LYS A 179 -2.24 9.47 16.06
C LYS A 179 -1.78 10.75 15.35
N TYR A 180 -2.24 11.01 14.13
CA TYR A 180 -1.92 12.20 13.33
C TYR A 180 -3.08 13.19 13.25
N VAL A 181 -4.26 12.82 13.76
CA VAL A 181 -5.47 13.63 13.70
C VAL A 181 -5.71 14.27 15.06
N HIS A 182 -5.80 15.59 15.07
CA HIS A 182 -6.01 16.37 16.28
C HIS A 182 -7.23 17.28 16.11
N GLY A 183 -7.91 17.58 17.22
CA GLY A 183 -9.03 18.50 17.23
C GLY A 183 -8.62 19.89 16.74
N VAL A 184 -9.53 20.55 16.02
CA VAL A 184 -9.37 21.94 15.61
C VAL A 184 -10.20 22.80 16.57
N ASP A 185 -9.52 23.51 17.48
CA ASP A 185 -10.19 24.29 18.53
C ASP A 185 -11.05 25.44 17.98
N ARG A 186 -10.62 26.04 16.85
CA ARG A 186 -11.32 27.12 16.18
C ARG A 186 -11.05 27.11 14.67
N ASN A 187 -12.11 27.19 13.87
CA ASN A 187 -12.02 27.48 12.44
C ASN A 187 -12.94 28.66 12.09
N GLU A 188 -12.44 29.64 11.33
CA GLU A 188 -13.25 30.80 10.94
C GLU A 188 -14.44 30.43 10.06
N LEU A 189 -14.31 29.36 9.27
CA LEU A 189 -15.40 28.81 8.46
C LEU A 189 -16.55 28.27 9.31
N ASP A 190 -16.32 27.89 10.57
CA ASP A 190 -17.38 27.48 11.50
C ASP A 190 -18.37 28.63 11.72
N GLN A 191 -17.89 29.88 11.74
CA GLN A 191 -18.73 31.07 11.85
C GLN A 191 -19.46 31.37 10.55
N GLY A 192 -18.85 31.07 9.39
CA GLY A 192 -19.53 31.10 8.10
C GLY A 192 -20.79 30.26 8.11
N ASN A 193 -20.65 29.00 8.49
CA ASN A 193 -21.76 28.06 8.56
C ASN A 193 -22.79 28.46 9.63
N ARG A 194 -22.33 28.84 10.84
CA ARG A 194 -23.22 29.22 11.94
C ARG A 194 -23.98 30.53 11.71
N ARG A 195 -23.39 31.49 10.99
CA ARG A 195 -23.92 32.87 10.87
C ARG A 195 -24.30 33.25 9.44
N GLY A 196 -24.23 32.32 8.48
CA GLY A 196 -24.51 32.60 7.07
C GLY A 196 -23.55 33.61 6.44
N ILE A 197 -22.32 33.72 6.95
CA ILE A 197 -21.32 34.66 6.42
C ILE A 197 -20.67 34.04 5.19
N ILE A 198 -20.70 34.78 4.08
CA ILE A 198 -20.02 34.41 2.84
C ILE A 198 -18.60 34.97 2.87
N PHE A 199 -17.60 34.09 2.77
CA PHE A 199 -16.20 34.48 2.61
C PHE A 199 -15.87 34.59 1.12
N LYS A 200 -15.48 35.80 0.66
CA LYS A 200 -15.05 36.02 -0.74
C LYS A 200 -13.61 35.57 -1.02
N HIS A 201 -12.83 35.35 0.04
CA HIS A 201 -11.47 34.85 0.03
C HIS A 201 -11.32 33.79 1.12
N ARG A 202 -10.30 32.94 1.03
CA ARG A 202 -9.99 31.97 2.09
C ARG A 202 -9.72 32.75 3.39
N PRO A 203 -10.53 32.57 4.45
CA PRO A 203 -10.25 33.17 5.74
C PRO A 203 -8.97 32.60 6.35
#